data_AF-A0A951UDP0-F1
#
_entry.id   AF-A0A951UDP0-F1
#
_cell.length_a   1.000
_cell.length_b   1.000
_cell.length_c   1.000
_cell.angle_alpha   90.00
_cell.angle_beta   90.00
_cell.angle_gamma   90.00
#
_symmetry.space_group_name_H-M   'P 1'
#
loop_
_entity.id
_entity.type
_entity.pdbx_description
1 polymer ?
#
loop_
_entity_poly.entity_id
_entity_poly.type
_entity_poly.pdbx_seq_one_letter_code
_entity_poly.pdbx_strand_id
1 'polypeptide(L)'
;MKRELAISFLFSFVGGAMVWVLSPFLSGQVEPWDAKGFYYSAALLIVGLIVGLARPKHVWSHYAGIILGQLTYMLCFLPGGPLIPVGVAILAAYSTIALAGAASGAWFRRVSRGAR
;
A
#
# COMPACT_ATOMS: atom_id res chain seq x y z
N MET A 1 22.53 0.77 -4.56
CA MET A 1 21.27 1.43 -5.00
C MET A 1 20.18 0.43 -5.42
N LYS A 2 20.43 -0.48 -6.37
CA LYS A 2 19.42 -1.46 -6.85
C LYS A 2 18.85 -2.39 -5.76
N ARG A 3 19.70 -2.91 -4.86
CA ARG A 3 19.27 -3.79 -3.75
C ARG A 3 18.33 -3.08 -2.78
N GLU A 4 18.65 -1.85 -2.38
CA GLU A 4 17.81 -1.07 -1.46
C GLU A 4 16.43 -0.77 -2.05
N LEU A 5 16.39 -0.45 -3.35
CA LEU A 5 15.16 -0.27 -4.10
C LEU A 5 14.31 -1.55 -4.10
N ALA A 6 14.92 -2.70 -4.42
CA ALA A 6 14.24 -3.99 -4.44
C ALA A 6 13.67 -4.36 -3.07
N ILE A 7 14.41 -4.14 -1.99
CA ILE A 7 13.92 -4.39 -0.62
C ILE A 7 12.74 -3.46 -0.30
N SER A 8 12.85 -2.16 -0.60
CA SER A 8 11.75 -1.21 -0.36
C SER A 8 10.50 -1.57 -1.15
N PHE A 9 10.68 -1.97 -2.40
CA PHE A 9 9.59 -2.45 -3.26
C PHE A 9 8.95 -3.72 -2.69
N LEU A 10 9.73 -4.75 -2.36
CA LEU A 10 9.21 -6.03 -1.83
C LEU A 10 8.50 -5.85 -0.49
N PHE A 11 9.06 -5.02 0.40
CA PHE A 11 8.42 -4.71 1.68
C PHE A 11 7.06 -4.04 1.48
N SER A 12 6.97 -3.10 0.55
CA SER A 12 5.72 -2.45 0.18
C SER A 12 4.76 -3.33 -0.57
N PHE A 13 5.26 -4.26 -1.38
CA PHE A 13 4.46 -5.29 -2.03
C PHE A 13 3.73 -6.16 -1.00
N VAL A 14 4.47 -6.66 0.00
CA VAL A 14 3.86 -7.41 1.10
C VAL A 14 2.85 -6.56 1.84
N GLY A 15 3.18 -5.29 2.15
CA GLY A 15 2.25 -4.36 2.78
C GLY A 15 0.95 -4.17 1.99
N GLY A 16 1.04 -3.96 0.67
CA GLY A 16 -0.12 -3.83 -0.21
C GLY A 16 -0.99 -5.08 -0.21
N ALA A 17 -0.38 -6.26 -0.35
CA ALA A 17 -1.11 -7.53 -0.28
C ALA A 17 -1.82 -7.73 1.08
N MET A 18 -1.17 -7.32 2.18
CA MET A 18 -1.75 -7.43 3.53
C MET A 18 -3.01 -6.58 3.72
N VAL A 19 -3.15 -5.44 3.04
CA VAL A 19 -4.40 -4.63 3.08
C VAL A 19 -5.61 -5.47 2.68
N TRP A 20 -5.42 -6.35 1.68
CA TRP A 20 -6.48 -7.22 1.19
C TRP A 20 -6.64 -8.48 2.02
N VAL A 21 -5.53 -9.17 2.35
CA VAL A 21 -5.56 -10.37 3.19
C VAL A 21 -6.26 -10.11 4.51
N LEU A 22 -6.04 -8.95 5.12
CA LEU A 22 -6.62 -8.58 6.41
C LEU A 22 -8.05 -8.05 6.31
N SER A 23 -8.54 -7.72 5.11
CA SER A 23 -9.85 -7.11 4.90
C SER A 23 -11.01 -7.92 5.50
N PRO A 24 -11.13 -9.24 5.26
CA PRO A 24 -12.23 -10.03 5.81
C PRO A 24 -12.24 -10.04 7.34
N PHE A 25 -11.06 -10.02 7.97
CA PHE A 25 -10.92 -10.11 9.42
C PHE A 25 -11.17 -8.77 10.12
N LEU A 26 -10.83 -7.65 9.48
CA LEU A 26 -10.92 -6.32 10.08
C LEU A 26 -12.19 -5.56 9.70
N SER A 27 -12.75 -5.83 8.52
CA SER A 27 -13.92 -5.11 8.00
C SER A 27 -15.14 -6.00 7.72
N GLY A 28 -14.96 -7.32 7.72
CA GLY A 28 -15.99 -8.28 7.29
C GLY A 28 -16.21 -8.30 5.77
N GLN A 29 -15.46 -7.52 4.99
CA GLN A 29 -15.56 -7.47 3.53
C GLN A 29 -14.37 -8.12 2.86
N VAL A 30 -14.64 -8.86 1.78
CA VAL A 30 -13.60 -9.50 0.95
C VAL A 30 -12.75 -8.44 0.26
N GLU A 31 -13.40 -7.48 -0.39
CA GLU A 31 -12.73 -6.36 -1.04
C GLU A 31 -12.65 -5.19 -0.04
N PRO A 32 -11.46 -4.64 0.23
CA PRO A 32 -11.31 -3.62 1.27
C PRO A 32 -12.05 -2.32 0.95
N TRP A 33 -12.27 -2.01 -0.32
CA TRP A 33 -13.03 -0.82 -0.73
C TRP A 33 -14.55 -0.98 -0.58
N ASP A 34 -15.07 -2.20 -0.37
CA ASP A 34 -16.48 -2.42 -0.06
C ASP A 34 -16.78 -2.19 1.43
N ALA A 35 -15.74 -2.08 2.26
CA ALA A 35 -15.88 -1.77 3.67
C ALA A 35 -16.49 -0.37 3.88
N LYS A 36 -17.41 -0.28 4.84
CA LYS A 36 -18.05 1.00 5.19
C LYS A 36 -17.05 1.98 5.80
N GLY A 37 -17.26 3.27 5.55
CA GLY A 37 -16.50 4.36 6.17
C GLY A 37 -15.09 4.49 5.58
N PHE A 38 -14.10 4.71 6.45
CA PHE A 38 -12.73 5.07 6.04
C PHE A 38 -11.73 3.89 6.08
N TYR A 39 -12.20 2.64 6.20
CA TYR A 39 -11.33 1.48 6.40
C TYR A 39 -10.22 1.39 5.35
N TYR A 40 -10.58 1.37 4.06
CA TYR A 40 -9.59 1.20 3.00
C TYR A 40 -8.57 2.34 2.95
N SER A 41 -9.05 3.58 3.01
CA SER A 41 -8.19 4.77 3.04
C SER A 41 -7.26 4.78 4.26
N ALA A 42 -7.76 4.38 5.44
CA ALA A 42 -6.96 4.29 6.65
C ALA A 42 -5.91 3.18 6.56
N ALA A 43 -6.28 2.00 6.05
CA ALA A 43 -5.35 0.89 5.85
C ALA A 43 -4.21 1.27 4.89
N LEU A 44 -4.54 1.93 3.77
CA LEU A 44 -3.54 2.44 2.82
C LEU A 44 -2.64 3.51 3.45
N LEU A 45 -3.21 4.46 4.19
CA LEU A 45 -2.43 5.50 4.85
C LEU A 45 -1.47 4.88 5.89
N ILE A 46 -1.97 3.96 6.72
CA ILE A 46 -1.18 3.27 7.75
C ILE A 46 -0.07 2.45 7.11
N VAL A 47 -0.37 1.64 6.09
CA VAL A 47 0.67 0.82 5.43
C VAL A 47 1.72 1.71 4.77
N GLY A 48 1.28 2.80 4.13
CA GLY A 48 2.14 3.85 3.59
C GLY A 48 3.08 4.42 4.65
N LEU A 49 2.53 4.87 5.78
CA LEU A 49 3.30 5.42 6.91
C LEU A 49 4.35 4.42 7.40
N ILE A 50 3.96 3.16 7.61
CA ILE A 50 4.86 2.09 8.08
C ILE A 50 6.03 1.92 7.11
N VAL A 51 5.77 1.76 5.81
CA VAL A 51 6.83 1.53 4.83
C VAL A 51 7.73 2.75 4.67
N GLY A 52 7.18 3.96 4.69
CA GLY A 52 7.94 5.21 4.63
C GLY A 52 8.82 5.44 5.86
N LEU A 53 8.31 5.14 7.06
CA LEU A 53 9.07 5.23 8.31
C LEU A 53 10.22 4.21 8.36
N ALA A 54 9.95 2.98 7.91
CA ALA A 54 10.94 1.92 7.88
C ALA A 54 12.03 2.20 6.83
N ARG A 55 11.63 2.71 5.66
CA ARG A 55 12.47 2.80 4.46
C ARG A 55 12.30 4.18 3.80
N PRO A 56 12.81 5.26 4.39
CA PRO A 56 12.53 6.63 3.93
C PRO A 56 13.11 7.03 2.56
N LYS A 57 13.81 6.13 1.86
CA LYS A 57 14.41 6.37 0.54
C LYS A 57 13.53 5.76 -0.55
N HIS A 58 13.48 6.41 -1.71
CA HIS A 58 12.75 5.92 -2.90
C HIS A 58 11.24 5.76 -2.68
N VAL A 59 10.57 6.83 -2.26
CA VAL A 59 9.13 6.84 -1.95
C VAL A 59 8.26 6.30 -3.10
N TRP A 60 8.65 6.57 -4.36
CA TRP A 60 7.95 6.03 -5.54
C TRP A 60 7.93 4.48 -5.57
N SER A 61 8.97 3.82 -5.04
CA SER A 61 9.04 2.35 -5.01
C SER A 61 8.01 1.75 -4.06
N HIS A 62 7.60 2.50 -3.03
CA HIS A 62 6.54 2.09 -2.12
C HIS A 62 5.18 2.11 -2.80
N TYR A 63 4.90 3.16 -3.58
CA TYR A 63 3.67 3.25 -4.37
C TYR A 63 3.56 2.09 -5.38
N ALA A 64 4.62 1.85 -6.15
CA ALA A 64 4.67 0.74 -7.10
C ALA A 64 4.52 -0.63 -6.41
N GLY A 65 5.22 -0.83 -5.29
CA GLY A 65 5.12 -2.06 -4.50
C GLY A 65 3.70 -2.30 -3.99
N ILE A 66 3.10 -1.30 -3.34
CA ILE A 66 1.74 -1.40 -2.78
C ILE A 66 0.73 -1.71 -3.88
N ILE A 67 0.76 -1.02 -5.03
CA ILE A 67 -0.12 -1.31 -6.16
C ILE A 67 0.02 -2.76 -6.60
N LEU A 68 1.25 -3.21 -6.85
CA LEU A 68 1.48 -4.57 -7.36
C LEU A 68 1.14 -5.65 -6.34
N GLY A 69 1.33 -5.38 -5.04
CA GLY A 69 0.92 -6.29 -3.97
C GLY A 69 -0.58 -6.48 -3.91
N GLN A 70 -1.33 -5.37 -3.94
CA GLN A 70 -2.79 -5.39 -3.99
C GLN A 70 -3.30 -6.09 -5.26
N LEU A 71 -2.75 -5.72 -6.42
CA LEU A 71 -3.13 -6.30 -7.70
C LEU A 71 -2.86 -7.81 -7.75
N THR A 72 -1.71 -8.25 -7.23
CA THR A 72 -1.36 -9.67 -7.19
C THR A 72 -2.34 -10.44 -6.32
N TYR A 73 -2.72 -9.89 -5.16
CA TYR A 73 -3.74 -10.53 -4.33
C TYR A 73 -5.08 -10.65 -5.08
N MET A 74 -5.54 -9.56 -5.68
CA MET A 74 -6.79 -9.52 -6.45
C MET A 74 -6.79 -10.55 -7.58
N LEU A 75 -5.72 -10.66 -8.36
CA LEU A 75 -5.64 -11.58 -9.50
C LEU A 75 -5.49 -13.05 -9.10
N CYS A 76 -4.86 -13.34 -7.96
CA CYS A 76 -4.60 -14.72 -7.53
C CYS A 76 -5.73 -15.31 -6.67
N PHE A 77 -6.47 -14.49 -5.92
CA PHE A 77 -7.40 -14.97 -4.89
C PHE A 77 -8.86 -14.56 -5.10
N LEU A 78 -9.15 -13.61 -5.99
CA LEU A 78 -10.52 -13.21 -6.28
C LEU A 78 -11.00 -13.73 -7.64
N PRO A 79 -12.29 -14.04 -7.77
CA PRO A 79 -12.86 -14.44 -9.05
C PRO A 79 -12.66 -13.31 -10.08
N GLY A 80 -12.19 -13.69 -11.27
CA GLY A 80 -12.00 -12.74 -12.36
C GLY A 80 -13.34 -12.24 -12.91
N GLY A 81 -13.36 -11.00 -13.41
CA GLY A 81 -14.56 -10.40 -14.00
C GLY A 81 -14.22 -9.32 -15.04
N PRO A 82 -15.21 -8.89 -15.86
CA PRO A 82 -14.99 -7.91 -16.92
C PRO A 82 -14.57 -6.53 -16.39
N LEU A 83 -14.83 -6.25 -15.11
CA LEU A 83 -14.50 -4.99 -14.45
C LEU A 83 -13.07 -4.90 -13.90
N ILE A 84 -12.23 -5.94 -14.08
CA ILE A 84 -10.82 -5.91 -13.63
C ILE A 84 -10.10 -4.62 -14.04
N PRO A 85 -10.15 -4.14 -15.30
CA PRO A 85 -9.43 -2.92 -15.69
C PRO A 85 -9.86 -1.68 -14.90
N VAL A 86 -11.16 -1.56 -14.60
CA VAL A 86 -11.71 -0.48 -13.78
C VAL A 86 -11.24 -0.61 -12.34
N GLY A 87 -11.27 -1.83 -11.79
CA GLY A 87 -10.73 -2.13 -10.46
C GLY A 87 -9.24 -1.76 -10.33
N VAL A 88 -8.42 -2.04 -11.35
CA VAL A 88 -7.00 -1.63 -11.36
C VAL A 88 -6.85 -0.11 -11.35
N ALA A 89 -7.68 0.62 -12.11
CA ALA A 89 -7.64 2.09 -12.12
C ALA A 89 -8.03 2.69 -10.76
N ILE A 90 -9.08 2.16 -10.13
CA ILE A 90 -9.53 2.58 -8.79
C ILE A 90 -8.44 2.26 -7.75
N LEU A 91 -7.86 1.06 -7.80
CA LEU A 91 -6.78 0.62 -6.93
C LEU A 91 -5.57 1.56 -7.03
N ALA A 92 -5.15 1.93 -8.24
CA ALA A 92 -4.05 2.87 -8.46
C ALA A 92 -4.39 4.26 -7.90
N ALA A 93 -5.61 4.76 -8.16
CA ALA A 93 -6.07 6.05 -7.65
C ALA A 93 -6.07 6.09 -6.11
N TYR A 94 -6.65 5.09 -5.45
CA TYR A 94 -6.67 5.00 -3.99
C TYR A 94 -5.26 4.84 -3.40
N SER A 95 -4.36 4.13 -4.08
CA SER A 95 -2.97 3.94 -3.62
C SER A 95 -2.18 5.24 -3.50
N THR A 96 -2.67 6.36 -4.06
CA THR A 96 -2.09 7.69 -3.82
C THR A 96 -2.17 8.10 -2.34
N ILE A 97 -3.14 7.58 -1.58
CA ILE A 97 -3.23 7.75 -0.12
C ILE A 97 -2.06 7.05 0.57
N ALA A 98 -1.70 5.85 0.10
CA ALA A 98 -0.54 5.12 0.58
C ALA A 98 0.77 5.85 0.25
N LEU A 99 0.85 6.47 -0.92
CA LEU A 99 1.98 7.34 -1.30
C LEU A 99 2.10 8.54 -0.36
N ALA A 100 0.98 9.20 -0.02
CA ALA A 100 0.97 10.28 0.96
C ALA A 100 1.47 9.80 2.33
N GLY A 101 0.97 8.66 2.83
CA GLY A 101 1.46 8.05 4.05
C GLY A 101 2.95 7.74 4.01
N ALA A 102 3.44 7.16 2.91
CA ALA A 102 4.86 6.86 2.73
C ALA A 102 5.73 8.13 2.69
N ALA A 103 5.26 9.20 2.06
CA ALA A 103 5.95 10.48 2.05
C ALA A 103 6.02 11.09 3.46
N SER A 104 4.90 11.09 4.20
CA SER A 104 4.84 11.57 5.59
C SER A 104 5.74 10.77 6.52
N GLY A 105 5.71 9.44 6.44
CA GLY A 105 6.56 8.56 7.23
C GLY A 105 8.04 8.75 6.91
N ALA A 106 8.37 8.87 5.62
CA ALA A 106 9.74 9.14 5.18
C ALA A 106 10.24 10.50 5.68
N TRP A 107 9.40 11.54 5.61
CA TRP A 107 9.70 12.87 6.11
C TRP A 107 9.97 12.85 7.62
N PHE A 108 9.07 12.27 8.42
CA PHE A 108 9.23 12.15 9.86
C PHE A 108 10.54 11.45 10.23
N ARG A 109 10.86 10.34 9.53
CA ARG A 109 12.10 9.60 9.77
C ARG A 109 13.36 10.43 9.45
N ARG A 110 13.31 11.29 8.43
CA ARG A 110 14.44 12.18 8.08
C ARG A 110 14.63 13.28 9.12
N VAL A 111 13.55 13.94 9.53
CA VAL A 111 13.59 15.00 10.56
C VAL A 111 14.11 14.44 11.88
N SER A 112 13.60 13.27 12.32
CA SER A 112 14.04 12.64 13.58
C SER A 112 15.52 12.22 13.59
N ARG A 113 16.14 12.04 12.41
CA ARG A 113 17.57 11.71 12.28
C ARG A 113 18.46 12.92 12.11
N GLY A 114 17.95 14.05 11.62
CA GLY A 114 18.69 15.32 11.53
C GLY A 114 18.70 16.12 12.84
N ALA A 115 17.80 15.78 13.77
CA ALA A 115 17.77 16.33 15.12
C ALA A 115 18.70 15.60 16.13
N ARG A 116 19.47 14.62 15.66
CA ARG A 116 20.53 13.92 16.42
C ARG A 116 21.87 14.24 15.80
#